data_AF-A0A2D9B5Q7-F1
#
_entry.id   AF-A0A2D9B5Q7-F1
#
_cell.length_a   1.000
_cell.length_b   1.000
_cell.length_c   1.000
_cell.angle_alpha   90.00
_cell.angle_beta   90.00
_cell.angle_gamma   90.00
#
_symmetry.space_group_name_H-M   'P 1'
#
loop_
_entity.id
_entity.type
_entity.pdbx_description
1 polymer ?
#
loop_
_entity_poly.entity_id
_entity_poly.type
_entity_poly.pdbx_seq_one_letter_code
_entity_poly.pdbx_strand_id
1 'polypeptide(L)'
;MTDEIAEKIVDSIIECRNNGIKDEESIVRELMIKFDGKEDDFYWAIEMMNTGGFRASIMSSGNSYPKSNIKIEDNPILKVAFKKCWIDLKGEEHYKRNYENRKKWWKIFK
;
A
#
# COMPACT_ATOMS: atom_id res chain seq x y z
N MET A 1 -6.72 2.09 -12.59
CA MET A 1 -5.92 0.95 -12.09
C MET A 1 -6.79 0.07 -11.22
N THR A 2 -6.79 -1.25 -11.41
CA THR A 2 -7.54 -2.20 -10.56
C THR A 2 -6.71 -2.60 -9.34
N ASP A 3 -7.35 -3.14 -8.29
CA ASP A 3 -6.66 -3.68 -7.11
C ASP A 3 -5.67 -4.80 -7.49
N GLU A 4 -5.99 -5.62 -8.49
CA GLU A 4 -5.10 -6.67 -8.99
C GLU A 4 -3.82 -6.12 -9.66
N ILE A 5 -3.95 -5.07 -10.47
CA ILE A 5 -2.78 -4.42 -11.09
C ILE A 5 -1.94 -3.73 -10.01
N ALA A 6 -2.60 -3.07 -9.06
CA ALA A 6 -1.93 -2.42 -7.95
C ALA A 6 -1.12 -3.43 -7.11
N GLU A 7 -1.66 -4.63 -6.88
CA GLU A 7 -0.95 -5.70 -6.20
C GLU A 7 0.31 -6.14 -6.93
N LYS A 8 0.24 -6.35 -8.25
CA LYS A 8 1.41 -6.69 -9.06
C LYS A 8 2.49 -5.59 -9.06
N ILE A 9 2.08 -4.33 -9.10
CA ILE A 9 3.01 -3.19 -9.05
C ILE A 9 3.69 -3.13 -7.67
N VAL A 10 2.93 -3.22 -6.58
CA VAL A 10 3.50 -3.23 -5.22
C VAL A 10 4.46 -4.40 -5.02
N ASP A 11 4.09 -5.60 -5.47
CA ASP A 11 4.95 -6.78 -5.38
C ASP A 11 6.23 -6.61 -6.19
N SER A 12 6.16 -5.99 -7.37
CA SER A 12 7.35 -5.67 -8.18
C SER A 12 8.26 -4.66 -7.50
N ILE A 13 7.71 -3.65 -6.81
CA ILE A 13 8.52 -2.69 -6.05
C ILE A 13 9.20 -3.38 -4.86
N ILE A 14 8.48 -4.26 -4.14
CA ILE A 14 9.05 -5.05 -3.03
C ILE A 14 10.16 -5.96 -3.55
N GLU A 15 9.95 -6.64 -4.67
CA GLU A 15 10.94 -7.50 -5.32
C GLU A 15 12.22 -6.72 -5.65
N CYS A 16 12.09 -5.54 -6.28
CA CYS A 16 13.24 -4.68 -6.60
C CYS A 16 14.04 -4.33 -5.32
N ARG A 17 13.35 -3.93 -4.25
CA ARG A 17 13.97 -3.58 -2.97
C ARG A 17 14.67 -4.77 -2.32
N ASN A 18 14.06 -5.95 -2.37
CA ASN A 18 14.65 -7.19 -1.84
C ASN A 18 15.89 -7.61 -2.64
N ASN A 19 15.92 -7.31 -3.94
CA ASN A 19 17.08 -7.54 -4.81
C ASN A 19 18.14 -6.44 -4.70
N GLY A 20 17.98 -5.47 -3.79
CA GLY A 20 18.95 -4.43 -3.51
C GLY A 20 18.81 -3.15 -4.34
N ILE A 21 17.82 -3.07 -5.24
CA ILE A 21 17.50 -1.85 -6.00
C ILE A 21 16.68 -0.93 -5.11
N LYS A 22 17.29 0.17 -4.64
CA LYS A 22 16.70 1.07 -3.64
C LYS A 22 16.35 2.46 -4.17
N ASP A 23 17.02 2.91 -5.22
CA ASP A 23 16.74 4.19 -5.83
C ASP A 23 15.44 4.13 -6.64
N GLU A 24 14.64 5.18 -6.56
CA GLU A 24 13.31 5.21 -7.17
C GLU A 24 13.40 5.20 -8.70
N GLU A 25 14.42 5.82 -9.29
CA GLU A 25 14.62 5.87 -10.73
C GLU A 25 14.81 4.46 -11.33
N SER A 26 15.65 3.62 -10.73
CA SER A 26 15.83 2.24 -11.20
C SER A 26 14.57 1.40 -11.00
N ILE A 27 13.86 1.59 -9.89
CA ILE A 27 12.57 0.89 -9.67
C ILE A 27 11.56 1.31 -10.74
N VAL A 28 11.45 2.59 -11.07
CA VAL A 28 10.55 3.08 -12.12
C VAL A 28 10.91 2.51 -13.48
N ARG A 29 12.19 2.44 -13.84
CA ARG A 29 12.64 1.79 -15.08
C ARG A 29 12.19 0.33 -15.16
N GLU A 30 12.33 -0.43 -14.07
CA GLU A 30 11.85 -1.82 -13.99
C GLU A 30 10.32 -1.92 -14.14
N LEU A 31 9.58 -1.00 -13.53
CA LEU A 31 8.11 -0.96 -13.66
C LEU A 31 7.67 -0.62 -15.09
N MET A 32 8.33 0.31 -15.77
CA MET A 32 8.03 0.68 -17.15
C MET A 32 8.29 -0.47 -18.15
N ILE A 33 9.20 -1.40 -17.83
CA ILE A 33 9.42 -2.60 -18.64
C ILE A 33 8.28 -3.62 -18.46
N LYS A 34 7.74 -3.73 -17.24
CA LYS A 34 6.76 -4.75 -16.85
C LYS A 34 5.31 -4.32 -17.06
N PHE A 35 5.02 -3.02 -17.02
CA PHE A 35 3.67 -2.48 -16.99
C PHE A 35 3.52 -1.32 -17.97
N ASP A 36 2.35 -1.24 -18.60
CA ASP A 36 1.96 -0.07 -19.41
C ASP A 36 1.56 1.09 -18.49
N GLY A 37 2.13 2.27 -18.73
CA GLY A 37 1.94 3.44 -17.87
C GLY A 37 2.96 4.55 -18.15
N LYS A 38 2.71 5.75 -17.60
CA LYS A 38 3.66 6.86 -17.68
C LYS A 38 4.65 6.78 -16.52
N GLU A 39 5.83 7.32 -16.74
CA GLU A 39 6.88 7.42 -15.72
C GLU A 39 6.35 8.07 -14.42
N ASP A 40 5.66 9.20 -14.53
CA ASP A 40 5.05 9.92 -13.40
C ASP A 40 4.06 9.04 -12.60
N ASP A 41 3.32 8.15 -13.26
CA ASP A 41 2.36 7.25 -12.59
C ASP A 41 3.10 6.25 -11.69
N PHE A 42 4.30 5.83 -12.07
CA PHE A 42 5.12 4.90 -11.30
C PHE A 42 5.84 5.57 -10.14
N TYR A 43 6.33 6.81 -10.29
CA TYR A 43 6.80 7.60 -9.15
C TYR A 43 5.68 7.81 -8.14
N TRP A 44 4.48 8.16 -8.60
CA TRP A 44 3.31 8.28 -7.74
C TRP A 44 2.96 6.95 -7.05
N ALA A 45 3.08 5.81 -7.74
CA ALA A 45 2.88 4.50 -7.14
C ALA A 45 3.88 4.23 -6.00
N ILE A 46 5.15 4.59 -6.16
CA ILE A 46 6.16 4.46 -5.11
C ILE A 46 5.80 5.35 -3.90
N GLU A 47 5.40 6.59 -4.12
CA GLU A 47 4.96 7.51 -3.05
C GLU A 47 3.75 6.95 -2.28
N MET A 48 2.76 6.42 -3.00
CA MET A 48 1.57 5.80 -2.41
C MET A 48 1.89 4.51 -1.65
N MET A 49 2.84 3.71 -2.14
CA MET A 49 3.31 2.53 -1.44
C MET A 49 4.00 2.91 -0.12
N ASN A 50 4.92 3.88 -0.16
CA ASN A 50 5.61 4.37 1.03
C ASN A 50 4.61 4.95 2.05
N THR A 51 3.64 5.72 1.57
CA THR A 51 2.55 6.27 2.39
C THR A 51 1.69 5.16 3.01
N GLY A 52 1.34 4.13 2.24
CA GLY A 52 0.58 2.97 2.72
C GLY A 52 1.33 2.21 3.83
N GLY A 53 2.62 1.94 3.63
CA GLY A 53 3.47 1.29 4.61
C GLY A 53 3.63 2.10 5.90
N PHE A 54 3.85 3.41 5.79
CA PHE A 54 3.96 4.29 6.94
C PHE A 54 2.64 4.38 7.74
N ARG A 55 1.49 4.44 7.06
CA ARG A 55 0.19 4.40 7.73
C ARG A 55 -0.02 3.08 8.47
N ALA A 56 0.39 1.96 7.86
CA ALA A 56 0.28 0.64 8.48
C ALA A 56 1.14 0.55 9.74
N SER A 57 2.38 1.06 9.75
CA SER A 57 3.23 1.01 10.94
C SER A 57 2.64 1.78 12.14
N ILE A 58 2.06 2.95 11.90
CA ILE A 58 1.37 3.74 12.93
C ILE A 58 0.11 3.03 13.42
N MET A 59 -0.79 2.68 12.49
CA MET A 59 -2.12 2.18 12.85
C MET A 59 -2.09 0.78 13.44
N SER A 60 -1.16 -0.07 12.99
CA SER A 60 -0.96 -1.41 13.55
C SER A 60 -0.43 -1.40 14.98
N SER A 61 0.10 -0.27 15.43
CA SER A 61 0.53 -0.04 16.82
C SER A 61 -0.59 0.49 17.72
N GLY A 62 -1.82 0.61 17.20
CA GLY A 62 -2.99 1.11 17.94
C GLY A 62 -3.17 2.63 17.90
N ASN A 63 -2.27 3.36 17.24
CA ASN A 63 -2.36 4.81 17.12
C ASN A 63 -3.27 5.22 15.94
N SER A 64 -4.00 6.32 16.10
CA SER A 64 -4.73 6.93 14.98
C SER A 64 -3.76 7.65 14.05
N TYR A 65 -3.87 7.41 12.74
CA TYR A 65 -3.16 8.22 11.75
C TYR A 65 -3.77 9.64 11.71
N PRO A 66 -2.97 10.72 11.55
CA PRO A 66 -3.48 12.08 11.43
C PRO A 66 -4.53 12.21 10.31
N LYS A 67 -5.43 13.19 10.45
CA LYS A 67 -6.44 13.45 9.42
C LYS A 67 -5.75 13.74 8.08
N SER A 68 -6.11 12.97 7.06
CA SER A 68 -5.59 13.10 5.70
C SER A 68 -6.73 13.25 4.72
N ASN A 69 -6.52 14.03 3.67
CA ASN A 69 -7.46 14.20 2.57
C ASN A 69 -7.55 12.94 1.69
N ILE A 70 -6.52 12.09 1.70
CA ILE A 70 -6.47 10.83 0.95
C ILE A 70 -6.85 9.71 1.91
N LYS A 71 -7.99 9.03 1.67
CA LYS A 71 -8.37 7.84 2.43
C LYS A 71 -7.67 6.62 1.85
N ILE A 72 -7.51 5.60 2.69
CA ILE A 72 -6.84 4.36 2.28
C ILE A 72 -7.58 3.68 1.12
N GLU A 73 -8.91 3.78 1.08
CA GLU A 73 -9.73 3.17 0.03
C GLU A 73 -9.76 3.97 -1.28
N ASP A 74 -9.22 5.19 -1.30
CA ASP A 74 -9.30 6.07 -2.47
C ASP A 74 -8.19 5.76 -3.49
N ASN A 75 -7.14 5.02 -3.10
CA ASN A 75 -6.01 4.68 -3.95
C ASN A 75 -5.64 3.18 -3.82
N PRO A 76 -5.73 2.40 -4.92
CA PRO A 76 -5.42 0.97 -4.91
C PRO A 76 -4.01 0.61 -4.44
N ILE A 77 -2.97 1.34 -4.86
CA ILE A 77 -1.59 1.10 -4.45
C ILE A 77 -1.43 1.31 -2.95
N LEU A 78 -1.95 2.43 -2.45
CA LEU A 78 -1.92 2.75 -1.02
C LEU A 78 -2.66 1.68 -0.20
N LYS A 79 -3.84 1.24 -0.65
CA LYS A 79 -4.63 0.18 -0.01
C LYS A 79 -3.86 -1.14 0.07
N VAL A 80 -3.25 -1.57 -1.03
CA VAL A 80 -2.50 -2.83 -1.07
C VAL A 80 -1.24 -2.75 -0.22
N ALA A 81 -0.44 -1.68 -0.36
CA ALA A 81 0.77 -1.48 0.43
C ALA A 81 0.47 -1.43 1.93
N PHE A 82 -0.60 -0.73 2.32
CA PHE A 82 -1.08 -0.70 3.70
C PHE A 82 -1.43 -2.09 4.23
N LYS A 83 -2.18 -2.89 3.46
CA LYS A 83 -2.54 -4.26 3.84
C LYS A 83 -1.29 -5.13 3.98
N LYS A 84 -0.42 -5.18 2.97
CA LYS A 84 0.79 -6.01 2.98
C LYS A 84 1.72 -5.65 4.14
N CYS A 85 1.99 -4.35 4.34
CA CYS A 85 2.84 -3.90 5.45
C CYS A 85 2.23 -4.22 6.82
N TRP A 86 0.91 -4.06 7.01
CA TRP A 86 0.28 -4.44 8.27
C TRP A 86 0.44 -5.94 8.54
N ILE A 87 0.15 -6.78 7.53
CA ILE A 87 0.24 -8.23 7.65
C ILE A 87 1.67 -8.66 7.97
N ASP A 88 2.68 -8.07 7.33
CA ASP A 88 4.08 -8.31 7.62
C ASP A 88 4.43 -7.97 9.08
N LEU A 89 3.96 -6.83 9.58
CA LEU A 89 4.27 -6.35 10.93
C LEU A 89 3.54 -7.09 12.06
N LYS A 90 2.28 -7.49 11.85
CA LYS A 90 1.39 -7.99 12.93
C LYS A 90 0.62 -9.27 12.60
N GLY A 91 0.70 -9.77 11.36
CA GLY A 91 -0.06 -10.93 10.89
C GLY A 91 -1.46 -10.61 10.36
N GLU A 92 -1.98 -11.53 9.54
CA GLU A 92 -3.27 -11.39 8.86
C GLU A 92 -4.46 -11.33 9.81
N GLU A 93 -4.49 -12.16 10.84
CA GLU A 93 -5.58 -12.17 11.82
C GLU A 93 -5.67 -10.85 12.59
N HIS A 94 -4.52 -10.24 12.89
CA HIS A 94 -4.49 -8.92 13.52
C HIS A 94 -5.07 -7.84 12.59
N TYR A 95 -4.73 -7.87 11.30
CA TYR A 95 -5.28 -6.95 10.29
C TYR A 95 -6.81 -7.10 10.18
N LYS A 96 -7.31 -8.33 10.03
CA LYS A 96 -8.75 -8.61 9.93
C LYS A 96 -9.51 -8.08 11.14
N ARG A 97 -9.04 -8.39 12.34
CA ARG A 97 -9.71 -8.00 13.60
C ARG A 97 -9.72 -6.48 13.82
N ASN A 98 -8.61 -5.80 13.55
CA ASN A 98 -8.42 -4.41 13.96
C ASN A 98 -8.72 -3.38 12.87
N TYR A 99 -8.71 -3.78 11.59
CA TYR A 99 -8.96 -2.87 10.49
C TYR A 99 -10.17 -3.27 9.66
N GLU A 100 -10.13 -4.45 9.03
CA GLU A 100 -11.14 -4.86 8.04
C GLU A 100 -12.53 -5.06 8.69
N ASN A 101 -12.60 -5.84 9.76
CA ASN A 101 -13.88 -6.12 10.41
C ASN A 101 -14.41 -4.88 11.12
N ARG A 102 -13.55 -4.09 11.78
CA ARG A 102 -13.97 -2.81 12.40
C ARG A 102 -14.67 -1.91 11.39
N LYS A 103 -14.15 -1.79 10.16
CA LYS A 103 -14.83 -1.03 9.09
C LYS A 103 -16.24 -1.54 8.75
N LYS A 104 -16.46 -2.86 8.78
CA LYS A 104 -17.78 -3.47 8.53
C LYS A 104 -18.76 -3.14 9.66
N TRP A 105 -18.32 -3.17 10.91
CA TRP A 105 -19.17 -2.81 12.06
C TRP A 105 -19.71 -1.37 11.98
N TRP A 106 -18.87 -0.39 11.60
CA TRP A 106 -19.32 0.99 11.42
C TRP A 106 -20.31 1.20 10.26
N LYS A 107 -20.40 0.26 9.31
CA LYS A 107 -21.36 0.32 8.20
C LYS A 107 -22.75 -0.21 8.55
N ILE A 108 -22.90 -0.93 9.68
CA ILE A 108 -24.21 -1.45 10.13
C ILE A 108 -25.06 -0.33 10.77
N PHE A 109 -24.43 0.74 11.26
CA PHE A 109 -25.09 1.87 11.92
C PHE A 109 -25.26 3.11 11.02
N LYS A 110 -25.15 2.94 9.69
CA LYS A 110 -25.46 3.96 8.68
C LYS A 110 -26.63 3.50 7.83
#